data_AF-A0A954JQ57-F1
#
_entry.id   AF-A0A954JQ57-F1
#
_cell.length_a   1.000
_cell.length_b   1.000
_cell.length_c   1.000
_cell.angle_alpha   90.00
_cell.angle_beta   90.00
_cell.angle_gamma   90.00
#
_symmetry.space_group_name_H-M   'P 1'
#
loop_
_entity.id
_entity.type
_entity.pdbx_description
1 polymer ?
#
loop_
_entity_poly.entity_id
_entity_poly.type
_entity_poly.pdbx_seq_one_letter_code
_entity_poly.pdbx_strand_id
1 'polypeptide(L)'
;SVFTADRERVHYDGGFLHYAGLIALRNFYRPIAEAEGPRVAEVDVAIAVCLLIDKDAVLEVGGYDETYFFWFEDLDLSMRLRRTGHRFLSVADAIVLHDEGTEGLSSRDGSQYPDRRVYYHSRNRWLYLLRTHRLRTLLLAAPGLCVYEAFWLAFALKQGALGSWWGGKVSFLKLLPESWRRNRELSRVATVNDRLLLHGGPLTVTPGAARSGFMAFVVSVLDKILRAWWGLARRVPI
;
A
#
# COMPACT_ATOMS: atom_id res chain seq x y z
N SER A 1 -16.18 1.99 3.06
CA SER A 1 -16.50 3.43 3.05
C SER A 1 -16.84 3.88 1.64
N VAL A 2 -17.63 4.95 1.54
CA VAL A 2 -18.06 5.57 0.28
C VAL A 2 -17.65 7.03 0.26
N PHE A 3 -17.60 7.68 -0.90
CA PHE A 3 -17.30 9.10 -0.96
C PHE A 3 -18.48 9.91 -0.41
N THR A 4 -18.22 10.94 0.39
CA THR A 4 -19.28 11.85 0.86
C THR A 4 -19.99 12.53 -0.31
N ALA A 5 -19.23 12.94 -1.34
CA ALA A 5 -19.74 13.60 -2.54
C ALA A 5 -20.47 12.66 -3.52
N ASP A 6 -20.18 11.35 -3.46
CA ASP A 6 -20.84 10.34 -4.29
C ASP A 6 -20.97 9.03 -3.50
N ARG A 7 -22.11 8.91 -2.80
CA ARG A 7 -22.37 7.83 -1.84
C ARG A 7 -22.60 6.47 -2.49
N GLU A 8 -22.81 6.45 -3.81
CA GLU A 8 -22.99 5.23 -4.60
C GLU A 8 -21.66 4.66 -5.10
N ARG A 9 -20.53 5.31 -4.79
CA ARG A 9 -19.18 4.84 -5.18
C ARG A 9 -18.36 4.39 -3.99
N VAL A 10 -17.73 3.23 -4.16
CA VAL A 10 -16.80 2.69 -3.17
C VAL A 10 -15.53 3.55 -3.13
N HIS A 11 -15.18 4.02 -1.93
CA HIS A 11 -13.89 4.65 -1.68
C HIS A 11 -12.86 3.63 -1.17
N TYR A 12 -13.18 2.89 -0.12
CA TYR A 12 -12.34 1.80 0.39
C TYR A 12 -13.22 0.67 0.93
N ASP A 13 -13.03 -0.56 0.46
CA ASP A 13 -13.62 -1.77 1.03
C ASP A 13 -12.54 -2.84 1.30
N GLY A 14 -11.31 -2.41 1.56
CA GLY A 14 -10.15 -3.25 1.80
C GLY A 14 -9.31 -3.49 0.54
N GLY A 15 -8.29 -4.33 0.66
CA GLY A 15 -7.42 -4.64 -0.46
C GLY A 15 -6.40 -5.73 -0.16
N PHE A 16 -5.49 -5.91 -1.11
CA PHE A 16 -4.43 -6.91 -1.04
C PHE A 16 -3.07 -6.24 -0.98
N LEU A 17 -2.15 -6.82 -0.21
CA LEU A 17 -0.80 -6.29 -0.07
C LEU A 17 -0.03 -6.58 -1.36
N HIS A 18 0.38 -5.55 -2.08
CA HIS A 18 1.14 -5.69 -3.31
C HIS A 18 2.64 -5.83 -3.02
N TYR A 19 3.32 -6.79 -3.66
CA TYR A 19 4.74 -7.07 -3.42
C TYR A 19 5.65 -5.87 -3.66
N ALA A 20 5.22 -4.93 -4.50
CA ALA A 20 5.94 -3.68 -4.74
C ALA A 20 5.78 -2.64 -3.62
N GLY A 21 5.26 -3.00 -2.46
CA GLY A 21 5.05 -2.09 -1.34
C GLY A 21 3.88 -1.15 -1.57
N LEU A 22 2.75 -1.66 -2.08
CA LEU A 22 1.56 -0.87 -2.40
C LEU A 22 0.31 -1.64 -1.96
N ILE A 23 -0.86 -1.05 -2.19
CA ILE A 23 -2.15 -1.70 -2.00
C ILE A 23 -2.82 -1.92 -3.35
N ALA A 24 -3.34 -3.13 -3.58
CA ALA A 24 -4.27 -3.43 -4.65
C ALA A 24 -5.69 -3.39 -4.04
N LEU A 25 -6.33 -2.23 -4.13
CA LEU A 25 -7.67 -1.99 -3.61
C LEU A 25 -8.70 -2.81 -4.36
N ARG A 26 -9.66 -3.31 -3.59
CA ARG A 26 -10.88 -3.90 -4.13
C ARG A 26 -11.87 -2.78 -4.44
N ASN A 27 -12.68 -2.99 -5.48
CA ASN A 27 -13.82 -2.13 -5.87
C ASN A 27 -13.56 -0.61 -5.95
N PHE A 28 -12.31 -0.15 -6.00
CA PHE A 28 -11.96 1.27 -5.89
C PHE A 28 -12.63 2.09 -6.99
N TYR A 29 -13.37 3.13 -6.62
CA TYR A 29 -14.18 3.98 -7.52
C TYR A 29 -15.30 3.27 -8.30
N ARG A 30 -15.56 1.99 -8.02
CA ARG A 30 -16.65 1.25 -8.65
C ARG A 30 -17.99 1.63 -8.02
N PRO A 31 -19.10 1.68 -8.79
CA PRO A 31 -20.43 1.76 -8.22
C PRO A 31 -20.69 0.60 -7.27
N ILE A 32 -21.35 0.84 -6.13
CA ILE A 32 -21.67 -0.19 -5.14
C ILE A 32 -22.51 -1.31 -5.75
N ALA A 33 -23.45 -0.96 -6.63
CA ALA A 33 -24.29 -1.92 -7.35
C ALA A 33 -23.48 -2.90 -8.24
N GLU A 34 -22.26 -2.53 -8.62
CA GLU A 34 -21.37 -3.34 -9.44
C GLU A 34 -20.21 -3.94 -8.64
N ALA A 35 -20.11 -3.68 -7.33
CA ALA A 35 -19.02 -4.15 -6.50
C ALA A 35 -18.93 -5.68 -6.52
N GLU A 36 -17.71 -6.20 -6.68
CA GLU A 36 -17.45 -7.63 -6.77
C GLU A 36 -17.12 -8.23 -5.41
N GLY A 37 -17.47 -9.51 -5.26
CA GLY A 37 -17.16 -10.32 -4.09
C GLY A 37 -18.34 -10.50 -3.13
N PRO A 38 -18.19 -11.36 -2.11
CA PRO A 38 -19.22 -11.58 -1.11
C PRO A 38 -19.36 -10.36 -0.18
N ARG A 39 -20.52 -10.24 0.49
CA ARG A 39 -20.79 -9.16 1.47
C ARG A 39 -19.80 -9.13 2.63
N VAL A 40 -19.25 -10.29 2.99
CA VAL A 40 -18.12 -10.42 3.92
C VAL A 40 -16.99 -11.12 3.20
N ALA A 41 -15.88 -10.43 3.02
CA ALA A 41 -14.77 -10.89 2.19
C ALA A 41 -13.44 -10.74 2.93
N GLU A 42 -12.59 -11.77 2.87
CA GLU A 42 -11.23 -11.68 3.39
C GLU A 42 -10.39 -10.72 2.55
N VAL A 43 -9.58 -9.92 3.24
CA VAL A 43 -8.62 -8.96 2.68
C VAL A 43 -7.31 -9.05 3.45
N ASP A 44 -6.23 -8.50 2.91
CA ASP A 44 -4.94 -8.47 3.61
C ASP A 44 -4.68 -7.16 4.34
N VAL A 45 -5.38 -6.10 3.93
CA VAL A 45 -5.20 -4.75 4.48
C VAL A 45 -6.54 -4.03 4.56
N ALA A 46 -6.73 -3.33 5.68
CA ALA A 46 -7.86 -2.44 5.92
C ALA A 46 -7.32 -1.03 6.16
N ILE A 47 -7.98 -0.04 5.56
CA ILE A 47 -7.71 1.37 5.83
C ILE A 47 -8.50 1.79 7.07
N ALA A 48 -7.87 2.50 8.00
CA ALA A 48 -8.41 2.79 9.34
C ALA A 48 -9.60 3.77 9.37
N VAL A 49 -10.14 4.17 8.21
CA VAL A 49 -11.36 5.01 8.12
C VAL A 49 -12.55 4.38 8.85
N CYS A 50 -12.67 3.05 8.83
CA CYS A 50 -13.66 2.30 9.58
C CYS A 50 -13.11 0.91 9.85
N LEU A 51 -12.56 0.72 11.04
CA LEU A 51 -11.92 -0.51 11.47
C LEU A 51 -12.34 -0.86 12.89
N LEU A 52 -12.86 -2.08 13.07
CA LEU A 52 -12.98 -2.71 14.38
C LEU A 52 -11.87 -3.75 14.47
N ILE A 53 -11.04 -3.68 15.50
CA ILE A 53 -9.86 -4.51 15.64
C ILE A 53 -9.65 -4.92 17.10
N ASP A 54 -9.16 -6.15 17.29
CA ASP A 54 -8.77 -6.67 18.59
C ASP A 54 -7.58 -5.86 19.14
N LYS A 55 -7.79 -5.24 20.30
CA LYS A 55 -6.78 -4.39 20.96
C LYS A 55 -5.54 -5.18 21.33
N ASP A 56 -5.70 -6.39 21.87
CA ASP A 56 -4.59 -7.19 22.38
C ASP A 56 -3.74 -7.70 21.20
N ALA A 57 -4.37 -8.09 20.09
CA ALA A 57 -3.66 -8.43 18.85
C ALA A 57 -2.81 -7.25 18.32
N VAL A 58 -3.36 -6.02 18.37
CA VAL A 58 -2.63 -4.81 17.95
C VAL A 58 -1.45 -4.53 18.88
N LEU A 59 -1.64 -4.65 20.20
CA LEU A 59 -0.59 -4.43 21.18
C LEU A 59 0.52 -5.49 21.10
N GLU A 60 0.17 -6.75 20.82
CA GLU A 60 1.12 -7.85 20.65
C GLU A 60 2.11 -7.58 19.51
N VAL A 61 1.64 -7.00 18.40
CA VAL A 61 2.53 -6.63 17.28
C VAL A 61 3.18 -5.25 17.43
N GLY A 62 2.98 -4.56 18.54
CA GLY A 62 3.62 -3.27 18.87
C GLY A 62 2.86 -2.02 18.43
N GLY A 63 1.57 -2.12 18.11
CA GLY A 63 0.72 -0.96 17.81
C GLY A 63 1.01 -0.28 16.47
N TYR A 64 0.50 0.95 16.30
CA TYR A 64 0.85 1.81 15.18
C TYR A 64 2.25 2.41 15.37
N ASP A 65 2.98 2.59 14.27
CA ASP A 65 4.31 3.18 14.30
C ASP A 65 4.28 4.66 13.95
N GLU A 66 4.46 5.50 14.95
CA GLU A 66 4.42 6.96 14.84
C GLU A 66 5.47 7.52 13.86
N THR A 67 6.53 6.75 13.55
CA THR A 67 7.56 7.14 12.57
C THR A 67 6.96 7.47 11.20
N TYR A 68 5.86 6.80 10.82
CA TYR A 68 5.22 7.02 9.53
C TYR A 68 4.61 8.41 9.42
N PHE A 69 4.07 8.97 10.52
CA PHE A 69 3.23 10.18 10.61
C PHE A 69 1.97 10.14 9.73
N PHE A 70 2.14 9.87 8.43
CA PHE A 70 1.11 9.80 7.42
C PHE A 70 1.53 8.83 6.31
N TRP A 71 0.58 8.02 5.84
CA TRP A 71 0.74 7.00 4.80
C TRP A 71 1.65 5.82 5.15
N PHE A 72 1.18 4.62 4.79
CA PHE A 72 1.77 3.29 5.03
C PHE A 72 1.63 2.73 6.44
N GLU A 73 1.18 3.51 7.43
CA GLU A 73 0.92 3.03 8.79
C GLU A 73 -0.09 1.87 8.82
N ASP A 74 -1.17 1.98 8.04
CA ASP A 74 -2.18 0.93 7.92
C ASP A 74 -1.63 -0.33 7.22
N LEU A 75 -0.78 -0.15 6.20
CA LEU A 75 -0.14 -1.27 5.50
C LEU A 75 0.85 -1.99 6.43
N ASP A 76 1.64 -1.22 7.18
CA ASP A 76 2.62 -1.74 8.13
C ASP A 76 1.94 -2.56 9.24
N LEU A 77 0.91 -1.99 9.89
CA LEU A 77 0.15 -2.69 10.92
C LEU A 77 -0.56 -3.92 10.35
N SER A 78 -1.22 -3.79 9.20
CA SER A 78 -1.91 -4.91 8.55
C SER A 78 -0.94 -6.04 8.22
N MET A 79 0.21 -5.75 7.60
CA MET A 79 1.21 -6.77 7.27
C MET A 79 1.76 -7.45 8.52
N ARG A 80 2.02 -6.71 9.61
CA ARG A 80 2.47 -7.30 10.88
C ARG A 80 1.45 -8.29 11.45
N LEU A 81 0.18 -7.89 11.51
CA LEU A 81 -0.92 -8.74 11.97
C LEU A 81 -1.15 -9.96 11.07
N ARG A 82 -1.10 -9.78 9.74
CA ARG A 82 -1.18 -10.89 8.78
C ARG A 82 -0.02 -11.86 8.97
N ARG A 83 1.19 -11.36 9.21
CA ARG A 83 2.38 -12.19 9.45
C ARG A 83 2.31 -12.98 10.76
N THR A 84 1.58 -12.53 11.77
CA THR A 84 1.34 -13.29 13.02
C THR A 84 0.08 -14.17 12.97
N GLY A 85 -0.63 -14.21 11.84
CA GLY A 85 -1.73 -15.15 11.59
C GLY A 85 -3.12 -14.56 11.73
N HIS A 86 -3.25 -13.26 12.02
CA HIS A 86 -4.56 -12.60 12.05
C HIS A 86 -5.12 -12.40 10.64
N ARG A 87 -6.44 -12.24 10.55
CA ARG A 87 -7.18 -12.07 9.30
C ARG A 87 -7.98 -10.79 9.35
N PHE A 88 -8.11 -10.14 8.20
CA PHE A 88 -8.99 -8.99 8.03
C PHE A 88 -10.20 -9.39 7.21
N LEU A 89 -11.36 -8.89 7.62
CA LEU A 89 -12.61 -9.06 6.91
C LEU A 89 -13.14 -7.68 6.55
N SER A 90 -13.48 -7.51 5.28
CA SER A 90 -14.26 -6.38 4.81
C SER A 90 -15.74 -6.74 4.90
N VAL A 91 -16.53 -5.88 5.53
CA VAL A 91 -17.97 -6.05 5.76
C VAL A 91 -18.72 -4.96 4.99
N ALA A 92 -19.40 -5.34 3.91
CA ALA A 92 -20.06 -4.41 3.00
C ALA A 92 -21.18 -3.58 3.67
N ASP A 93 -21.73 -4.08 4.79
CA ASP A 93 -22.82 -3.43 5.53
C ASP A 93 -22.33 -2.33 6.47
N ALA A 94 -21.04 -2.35 6.83
CA ALA A 94 -20.42 -1.33 7.66
C ALA A 94 -20.01 -0.13 6.79
N ILE A 95 -21.00 0.68 6.40
CA ILE A 95 -20.80 1.84 5.54
C ILE A 95 -20.54 3.09 6.39
N VAL A 96 -19.39 3.72 6.14
CA VAL A 96 -19.08 5.08 6.61
C VAL A 96 -18.84 6.00 5.43
N LEU A 97 -19.15 7.28 5.63
CA LEU A 97 -18.82 8.34 4.68
C LEU A 97 -17.35 8.73 4.85
N HIS A 98 -16.61 8.75 3.75
CA HIS A 98 -15.27 9.29 3.71
C HIS A 98 -15.31 10.65 3.04
N ASP A 99 -15.05 11.67 3.84
CA ASP A 99 -15.04 13.06 3.39
C ASP A 99 -13.75 13.41 2.65
N GLU A 100 -13.55 14.69 2.35
CA GLU A 100 -12.38 15.23 1.67
C GLU A 100 -11.04 14.77 2.27
N GLY A 101 -10.00 14.82 1.44
CA GLY A 101 -8.65 14.52 1.90
C GLY A 101 -8.00 15.72 2.58
N THR A 102 -7.02 15.48 3.44
CA THR A 102 -6.27 16.55 4.08
C THR A 102 -5.48 17.37 3.06
N GLU A 103 -5.64 18.69 3.08
CA GLU A 103 -4.92 19.63 2.22
C GLU A 103 -3.40 19.44 2.34
N GLY A 104 -2.70 19.46 1.21
CA GLY A 104 -1.25 19.28 1.16
C GLY A 104 -0.74 17.86 1.45
N LEU A 105 -1.62 16.89 1.76
CA LEU A 105 -1.27 15.48 1.98
C LEU A 105 -2.04 14.52 1.06
N SER A 106 -3.29 14.84 0.75
CA SER A 106 -4.15 14.05 -0.12
C SER A 106 -4.20 14.62 -1.53
N SER A 107 -4.43 13.77 -2.52
CA SER A 107 -4.75 14.19 -3.89
C SER A 107 -5.69 13.16 -4.51
N ARG A 108 -6.87 13.64 -4.89
CA ARG A 108 -7.98 12.85 -5.48
C ARG A 108 -8.27 13.26 -6.92
N ASP A 109 -8.38 14.58 -7.16
CA ASP A 109 -8.83 15.12 -8.46
C ASP A 109 -7.90 16.19 -9.05
N GLY A 110 -6.74 16.45 -8.43
CA GLY A 110 -5.85 17.56 -8.79
C GLY A 110 -4.71 17.20 -9.76
N SER A 111 -4.30 18.19 -10.57
CA SER A 111 -3.10 18.13 -11.43
C SER A 111 -1.78 18.16 -10.63
N GLN A 112 -1.82 18.67 -9.40
CA GLN A 112 -0.65 18.76 -8.52
C GLN A 112 -0.67 17.67 -7.45
N TYR A 113 0.44 16.95 -7.37
CA TYR A 113 0.70 15.95 -6.34
C TYR A 113 1.52 16.61 -5.22
N PRO A 114 1.06 16.64 -3.96
CA PRO A 114 1.74 17.39 -2.92
C PRO A 114 3.16 16.90 -2.64
N ASP A 115 4.11 17.84 -2.51
CA ASP A 115 5.52 17.55 -2.21
C ASP A 115 5.71 16.71 -0.94
N ARG A 116 4.95 17.03 0.13
CA ARG A 116 4.95 16.24 1.37
C ARG A 116 4.54 14.80 1.12
N ARG A 117 3.56 14.56 0.25
CA ARG A 117 3.13 13.21 -0.14
C ARG A 117 4.24 12.49 -0.92
N VAL A 118 4.98 13.20 -1.78
CA VAL A 118 6.16 12.63 -2.48
C VAL A 118 7.25 12.22 -1.49
N TYR A 119 7.56 13.09 -0.52
CA TYR A 119 8.52 12.81 0.54
C TYR A 119 8.13 11.58 1.36
N TYR A 120 6.89 11.56 1.89
CA TYR A 120 6.43 10.45 2.72
C TYR A 120 6.31 9.15 1.92
N HIS A 121 5.82 9.17 0.67
CA HIS A 121 5.82 7.96 -0.14
C HIS A 121 7.23 7.43 -0.42
N SER A 122 8.18 8.32 -0.74
CA SER A 122 9.58 7.94 -0.99
C SER A 122 10.26 7.33 0.23
N ARG A 123 9.95 7.84 1.44
CA ARG A 123 10.48 7.34 2.72
C ARG A 123 9.74 6.09 3.21
N ASN A 124 8.44 6.23 3.40
CA ASN A 124 7.60 5.29 4.13
C ASN A 124 7.41 3.97 3.37
N ARG A 125 7.39 3.99 2.02
CA ARG A 125 7.34 2.76 1.24
C ARG A 125 8.54 1.85 1.54
N TRP A 126 9.74 2.42 1.65
CA TRP A 126 10.95 1.67 1.96
C TRP A 126 11.05 1.28 3.43
N LEU A 127 10.54 2.11 4.36
CA LEU A 127 10.37 1.71 5.75
C LEU A 127 9.45 0.48 5.84
N TYR A 128 8.28 0.53 5.21
CA TYR A 128 7.32 -0.57 5.17
C TYR A 128 7.95 -1.85 4.62
N LEU A 129 8.55 -1.78 3.43
CA LEU A 129 9.21 -2.93 2.80
C LEU A 129 10.27 -3.55 3.73
N LEU A 130 11.17 -2.72 4.27
CA LEU A 130 12.27 -3.21 5.10
C LEU A 130 11.80 -3.76 6.45
N ARG A 131 10.81 -3.10 7.08
CA ARG A 131 10.33 -3.47 8.42
C ARG A 131 9.45 -4.71 8.39
N THR A 132 8.74 -4.96 7.30
CA THR A 132 7.69 -6.01 7.29
C THR A 132 8.00 -7.22 6.43
N HIS A 133 8.95 -7.16 5.49
CA HIS A 133 9.25 -8.28 4.58
C HIS A 133 10.53 -9.01 4.97
N ARG A 134 10.62 -10.30 4.65
CA ARG A 134 11.86 -11.08 4.78
C ARG A 134 12.86 -10.61 3.73
N LEU A 135 14.16 -10.66 4.05
CA LEU A 135 15.22 -10.29 3.10
C LEU A 135 15.12 -11.07 1.78
N ARG A 136 14.83 -12.38 1.84
CA ARG A 136 14.67 -13.21 0.63
C ARG A 136 13.53 -12.72 -0.26
N THR A 137 12.41 -12.32 0.35
CA THR A 137 11.28 -11.71 -0.36
C THR A 137 11.70 -10.43 -1.06
N LEU A 138 12.45 -9.55 -0.37
CA LEU A 138 12.95 -8.30 -0.94
C LEU A 138 13.92 -8.55 -2.11
N LEU A 139 14.82 -9.53 -1.99
CA LEU A 139 15.74 -9.90 -3.07
C LEU A 139 15.00 -10.42 -4.32
N LEU A 140 13.99 -11.28 -4.13
CA LEU A 140 13.16 -11.78 -5.23
C LEU A 140 12.25 -10.69 -5.82
N ALA A 141 11.77 -9.77 -5.00
CA ALA A 141 10.98 -8.63 -5.44
C ALA A 141 11.83 -7.54 -6.12
N ALA A 142 13.16 -7.54 -5.92
CA ALA A 142 14.04 -6.43 -6.27
C ALA A 142 13.88 -5.93 -7.72
N PRO A 143 13.79 -6.79 -8.77
CA PRO A 143 13.60 -6.29 -10.13
C PRO A 143 12.30 -5.49 -10.30
N GLY A 144 11.18 -5.98 -9.75
CA GLY A 144 9.91 -5.24 -9.75
C GLY A 144 9.95 -3.98 -8.87
N LEU A 145 10.65 -4.03 -7.73
CA LEU A 145 10.85 -2.87 -6.86
C LEU A 145 11.64 -1.77 -7.58
N CYS A 146 12.68 -2.13 -8.35
CA CYS A 146 13.46 -1.21 -9.17
C CYS A 146 12.62 -0.59 -10.30
N VAL A 147 11.81 -1.40 -10.98
CA VAL A 147 10.89 -0.89 -12.03
C VAL A 147 9.91 0.12 -11.45
N TYR A 148 9.28 -0.18 -10.31
CA TYR A 148 8.38 0.76 -9.66
C TYR A 148 9.12 2.02 -9.16
N GLU A 149 10.32 1.86 -8.59
CA GLU A 149 11.10 3.00 -8.11
C GLU A 149 11.53 3.93 -9.25
N ALA A 150 11.89 3.38 -10.42
CA ALA A 150 12.19 4.17 -11.61
C ALA A 150 10.95 4.93 -12.11
N PHE A 151 9.78 4.27 -12.13
CA PHE A 151 8.51 4.93 -12.42
C PHE A 151 8.21 6.06 -11.42
N TRP A 152 8.40 5.80 -10.13
CA TRP A 152 8.14 6.77 -9.07
C TRP A 152 9.09 7.98 -9.12
N LEU A 153 10.37 7.75 -9.42
CA LEU A 153 11.34 8.82 -9.66
C LEU A 153 10.98 9.66 -10.88
N ALA A 154 10.61 9.02 -12.00
CA ALA A 154 10.15 9.73 -13.20
C ALA A 154 8.90 10.56 -12.93
N PHE A 155 7.96 10.04 -12.13
CA PHE A 155 6.79 10.78 -11.66
C PHE A 155 7.19 11.98 -10.80
N ALA A 156 8.08 11.81 -9.83
CA ALA A 156 8.56 12.91 -8.98
C ALA A 156 9.27 14.01 -9.78
N LEU A 157 10.08 13.64 -10.78
CA LEU A 157 10.71 14.59 -11.72
C LEU A 157 9.67 15.38 -12.50
N LYS A 158 8.66 14.71 -13.06
CA LYS A 158 7.56 15.35 -13.79
C LYS A 158 6.78 16.34 -12.93
N GLN A 159 6.63 16.05 -11.64
CA GLN A 159 5.94 16.93 -10.68
C GLN A 159 6.84 18.05 -10.11
N GLY A 160 8.12 18.12 -10.49
CA GLY A 160 9.07 19.09 -9.93
C GLY A 160 9.49 18.78 -8.48
N ALA A 161 9.18 17.59 -7.97
CA ALA A 161 9.32 17.21 -6.57
C ALA A 161 10.56 16.34 -6.28
N LEU A 162 11.63 16.48 -7.09
CA LEU A 162 12.86 15.69 -6.94
C LEU A 162 13.50 15.86 -5.56
N GLY A 163 13.51 17.10 -5.03
CA GLY A 163 14.03 17.40 -3.70
C GLY A 163 13.28 16.64 -2.59
N SER A 164 11.95 16.61 -2.69
CA SER A 164 11.08 15.86 -1.77
C SER A 164 11.29 14.34 -1.89
N TRP A 165 11.40 13.81 -3.12
CA TRP A 165 11.72 12.40 -3.34
C TRP A 165 13.07 12.02 -2.72
N TRP A 166 14.12 12.81 -2.97
CA TRP A 166 15.46 12.57 -2.44
C TRP A 166 15.53 12.72 -0.93
N GLY A 167 14.88 13.76 -0.38
CA GLY A 167 14.77 13.96 1.07
C GLY A 167 14.13 12.76 1.76
N GLY A 168 13.11 12.15 1.13
CA GLY A 168 12.51 10.91 1.61
C GLY A 168 13.50 9.73 1.65
N LYS A 169 14.34 9.58 0.62
CA LYS A 169 15.41 8.55 0.58
C LYS A 169 16.44 8.75 1.67
N VAL A 170 16.94 9.99 1.83
CA VAL A 170 17.91 10.32 2.89
C VAL A 170 17.32 10.03 4.27
N SER A 171 16.05 10.39 4.50
CA SER A 171 15.38 10.11 5.76
C SER A 171 15.19 8.62 6.02
N PHE A 172 14.88 7.82 4.98
CA PHE A 172 14.82 6.37 5.08
C PHE A 172 16.19 5.79 5.46
N LEU A 173 17.27 6.22 4.81
CA LEU A 173 18.63 5.72 5.09
C LEU A 173 19.06 5.98 6.53
N LYS A 174 18.67 7.11 7.12
CA LYS A 174 18.91 7.41 8.55
C LYS A 174 18.19 6.44 9.49
N LEU A 175 17.06 5.89 9.06
CA LEU A 175 16.23 4.95 9.83
C LEU A 175 16.53 3.47 9.49
N LEU A 176 17.51 3.20 8.63
CA LEU A 176 17.82 1.86 8.15
C LEU A 176 18.18 0.88 9.28
N PRO A 177 19.09 1.22 10.23
CA PRO A 177 19.49 0.27 11.27
C PRO A 177 18.33 -0.11 12.21
N GLU A 178 17.52 0.87 12.58
CA GLU A 178 16.33 0.67 13.41
C GLU A 178 15.28 -0.18 12.69
N SER A 179 15.04 0.12 11.41
CA SER A 179 14.08 -0.62 10.57
C SER A 179 14.47 -2.08 10.42
N TRP A 180 15.76 -2.36 10.24
CA TRP A 180 16.27 -3.73 10.21
C TRP A 180 16.06 -4.47 11.52
N ARG A 181 16.32 -3.81 12.66
CA ARG A 181 16.09 -4.39 13.99
C ARG A 181 14.63 -4.76 14.19
N ARG A 182 13.70 -3.86 13.83
CA ARG A 182 12.25 -4.10 13.94
C ARG A 182 11.77 -5.26 13.08
N ASN A 183 12.33 -5.41 11.87
CA ASN A 183 12.03 -6.58 11.03
C ASN A 183 12.45 -7.90 11.67
N ARG A 184 13.61 -7.91 12.35
CA ARG A 184 14.09 -9.10 13.07
C ARG A 184 13.18 -9.44 14.25
N GLU A 185 12.68 -8.44 14.96
CA GLU A 185 11.72 -8.62 16.06
C GLU A 185 10.42 -9.25 15.54
N LEU A 186 9.82 -8.66 14.49
CA LEU A 186 8.64 -9.23 13.84
C LEU A 186 8.87 -10.66 13.33
N SER A 187 10.03 -10.92 12.74
CA SER A 187 10.34 -12.23 12.17
C SER A 187 10.51 -13.34 13.21
N ARG A 188 10.68 -12.99 14.51
CA ARG A 188 10.70 -13.98 15.60
C ARG A 188 9.31 -14.52 15.94
N VAL A 189 8.27 -13.71 15.73
CA VAL A 189 6.88 -14.06 16.07
C VAL A 189 6.03 -14.35 14.83
N ALA A 190 6.52 -14.01 13.63
CA ALA A 190 5.80 -14.25 12.39
C ALA A 190 5.63 -15.75 12.09
N THR A 191 4.38 -16.16 11.93
CA THR A 191 3.95 -17.54 11.63
C THR A 191 3.58 -17.73 10.16
N VAL A 192 3.25 -16.64 9.45
CA VAL A 192 2.84 -16.66 8.04
C VAL A 192 3.98 -16.22 7.12
N ASN A 193 4.06 -16.85 5.96
CA ASN A 193 5.05 -16.54 4.94
C ASN A 193 4.59 -15.40 4.03
N ASP A 194 5.48 -14.46 3.72
CA ASP A 194 5.22 -13.33 2.81
C ASP A 194 4.60 -13.77 1.48
N ARG A 195 4.97 -14.93 0.92
CA ARG A 195 4.41 -15.41 -0.37
C ARG A 195 2.91 -15.67 -0.35
N LEU A 196 2.36 -15.92 0.84
CA LEU A 196 0.92 -16.14 1.04
C LEU A 196 0.16 -14.82 1.19
N LEU A 197 0.87 -13.74 1.51
CA LEU A 197 0.30 -12.43 1.79
C LEU A 197 0.47 -11.44 0.64
N LEU A 198 1.46 -11.67 -0.25
CA LEU A 198 1.83 -10.71 -1.29
C LEU A 198 1.26 -11.05 -2.65
N HIS A 199 0.60 -10.07 -3.24
CA HIS A 199 -0.05 -10.12 -4.53
C HIS A 199 0.73 -9.32 -5.58
N GLY A 200 0.55 -9.69 -6.85
CA GLY A 200 0.97 -8.89 -8.02
C GLY A 200 -0.23 -8.39 -8.84
N GLY A 201 -1.44 -8.51 -8.27
CA GLY A 201 -2.70 -8.07 -8.88
C GLY A 201 -2.85 -6.55 -8.89
N PRO A 202 -3.85 -6.02 -9.61
CA PRO A 202 -3.71 -4.76 -10.33
C PRO A 202 -3.28 -3.59 -9.45
N LEU A 203 -2.36 -2.78 -9.99
CA LEU A 203 -2.04 -1.49 -9.41
C LEU A 203 -3.31 -0.66 -9.28
N THR A 204 -3.52 -0.11 -8.09
CA THR A 204 -4.60 0.84 -7.85
C THR A 204 -4.23 2.19 -8.42
N VAL A 205 -5.10 2.73 -9.26
CA VAL A 205 -4.89 4.03 -9.93
C VAL A 205 -6.13 4.86 -9.71
N THR A 206 -5.96 6.09 -9.24
CA THR A 206 -7.07 7.04 -9.16
C THR A 206 -7.58 7.33 -10.57
N PRO A 207 -8.90 7.34 -10.81
CA PRO A 207 -9.44 7.53 -12.16
C PRO A 207 -8.91 8.77 -12.88
N GLY A 208 -8.64 9.87 -12.16
CA GLY A 208 -8.00 11.07 -12.73
C GLY A 208 -6.65 10.81 -13.42
N ALA A 209 -5.83 9.92 -12.87
CA ALA A 209 -4.54 9.52 -13.46
C ALA A 209 -4.67 8.44 -14.54
N ALA A 210 -5.79 7.71 -14.56
CA ALA A 210 -6.11 6.65 -15.51
C ALA A 210 -7.00 7.12 -16.68
N ARG A 211 -7.37 8.42 -16.76
CA ARG A 211 -8.16 8.93 -17.89
C ARG A 211 -7.33 8.77 -19.18
N SER A 212 -7.97 8.20 -20.20
CA SER A 212 -7.41 7.83 -21.52
C SER A 212 -6.23 8.69 -21.97
N GLY A 213 -5.13 8.05 -22.38
CA GLY A 213 -3.95 8.73 -22.91
C GLY A 213 -2.64 8.02 -22.58
N PHE A 214 -1.53 8.71 -22.78
CA PHE A 214 -0.18 8.18 -22.58
C PHE A 214 0.06 7.67 -21.14
N MET A 215 -0.43 8.37 -20.11
CA MET A 215 -0.27 7.94 -18.72
C MET A 215 -1.02 6.63 -18.41
N ALA A 216 -2.24 6.47 -18.94
CA ALA A 216 -2.98 5.22 -18.79
C ALA A 216 -2.24 4.04 -19.44
N PHE A 217 -1.62 4.27 -20.61
CA PHE A 217 -0.76 3.28 -21.26
C PHE A 217 0.47 2.95 -20.40
N VAL A 218 1.21 3.94 -19.91
CA VAL A 218 2.39 3.74 -19.04
C VAL A 218 2.03 2.94 -17.80
N VAL A 219 0.93 3.27 -17.13
CA VAL A 219 0.48 2.57 -15.92
C VAL A 219 0.03 1.13 -16.24
N SER A 220 -0.65 0.91 -17.36
CA SER A 220 -0.99 -0.44 -17.83
C SER A 220 0.26 -1.27 -18.13
N VAL A 221 1.28 -0.69 -18.76
CA VAL A 221 2.56 -1.37 -19.04
C VAL A 221 3.27 -1.70 -17.72
N LEU A 222 3.32 -0.76 -16.79
CA LEU A 222 3.88 -0.97 -15.45
C LEU A 222 3.17 -2.13 -14.73
N ASP A 223 1.84 -2.14 -14.69
CA ASP A 223 1.05 -3.22 -14.08
C ASP A 223 1.40 -4.59 -14.67
N LYS A 224 1.44 -4.69 -16.01
CA LYS A 224 1.77 -5.93 -16.72
C LYS A 224 3.19 -6.40 -16.39
N ILE A 225 4.17 -5.50 -16.38
CA ILE A 225 5.57 -5.84 -16.05
C ILE A 225 5.66 -6.37 -14.62
N LEU A 226 5.08 -5.65 -13.66
CA LEU A 226 5.13 -6.04 -12.25
C LEU A 226 4.42 -7.37 -12.00
N ARG A 227 3.23 -7.55 -12.58
CA ARG A 227 2.47 -8.81 -12.49
C ARG A 227 3.22 -9.99 -13.11
N ALA A 228 3.81 -9.79 -14.29
CA ALA A 228 4.60 -10.82 -14.97
C ALA A 228 5.80 -11.23 -14.13
N TRP A 229 6.54 -10.26 -13.58
CA TRP A 229 7.66 -10.53 -12.68
C TRP A 229 7.23 -11.32 -11.45
N TRP A 230 6.19 -10.88 -10.74
CA TRP A 230 5.73 -11.56 -9.53
C TRP A 230 5.23 -12.97 -9.80
N GLY A 231 4.58 -13.20 -10.95
CA GLY A 231 4.15 -14.53 -11.39
C GLY A 231 5.29 -15.54 -11.55
N LEU A 232 6.50 -15.06 -11.84
CA LEU A 232 7.73 -15.86 -11.89
C LEU A 232 8.37 -15.96 -10.50
N ALA A 233 8.60 -14.81 -9.84
CA ALA A 233 9.31 -14.72 -8.57
C ALA A 233 8.64 -15.54 -7.46
N ARG A 234 7.30 -15.55 -7.38
CA ARG A 234 6.55 -16.27 -6.35
C ARG A 234 6.64 -17.81 -6.44
N ARG A 235 7.19 -18.34 -7.54
CA ARG A 235 7.39 -19.80 -7.73
C ARG A 235 8.64 -20.30 -7.01
N VAL A 236 9.57 -19.42 -6.69
CA VAL A 236 10.75 -19.75 -5.89
C VAL A 236 10.29 -19.95 -4.44
N PRO A 237 10.71 -21.01 -3.74
CA PRO A 237 10.39 -21.19 -2.32
C PRO A 237 10.99 -20.03 -1.49
N ILE A 238 10.13 -19.27 -0.82
CA ILE A 238 10.45 -18.15 0.10
C ILE A 238 9.85 -18.46 1.46
#